data_AF-A0A6A0A2E0-F1
#
_entry.id   AF-A0A6A0A2E0-F1
#
_cell.length_a   1.000
_cell.length_b   1.000
_cell.length_c   1.000
_cell.angle_alpha   90.00
_cell.angle_beta   90.00
_cell.angle_gamma   90.00
#
_symmetry.space_group_name_H-M   'P 1'
#
loop_
_entity.id
_entity.type
_entity.pdbx_description
1 polymer ?
#
loop_
_entity_poly.entity_id
_entity_poly.type
_entity_poly.pdbx_seq_one_letter_code
_entity_poly.pdbx_strand_id
1 'polypeptide(L)'
;MAAAAGTLDGLINTVSARHDLAALLNLLKTDGTMVCVGAPAEPPTMPTFAMLLRRLRVTGSLIGGIKETQEMLDYCAEKGIE
;
A
#
# COMPACT_ATOMS: atom_id res chain seq x y z
N MET A 1 -8.28 -14.06 -2.70
CA MET A 1 -7.50 -13.55 -1.55
C MET A 1 -6.88 -14.66 -0.70
N ALA A 2 -7.60 -15.74 -0.36
CA ALA A 2 -7.11 -16.76 0.58
C ALA A 2 -5.72 -17.36 0.26
N ALA A 3 -5.41 -17.63 -1.02
CA ALA A 3 -4.12 -18.19 -1.43
C ALA A 3 -2.92 -17.23 -1.23
N ALA A 4 -3.16 -15.93 -1.12
CA ALA A 4 -2.12 -14.90 -0.95
C ALA A 4 -2.07 -14.35 0.49
N ALA A 5 -2.76 -14.99 1.43
CA ALA A 5 -2.73 -14.58 2.83
C ALA A 5 -1.32 -14.75 3.40
N GLY A 6 -0.76 -13.69 3.98
CA GLY A 6 0.57 -13.72 4.57
C GLY A 6 1.72 -13.91 3.59
N THR A 7 1.56 -13.59 2.30
CA THR A 7 2.61 -13.80 1.29
C THR A 7 3.29 -12.51 0.82
N LEU A 8 2.68 -11.33 1.03
CA LEU A 8 3.19 -10.07 0.48
C LEU A 8 4.07 -9.32 1.48
N ASP A 9 5.24 -8.86 1.05
CA ASP A 9 6.08 -7.98 1.87
C ASP A 9 5.55 -6.54 1.88
N GLY A 10 4.92 -6.13 0.78
CA GLY A 10 4.33 -4.80 0.61
C GLY A 10 3.06 -4.80 -0.23
N LEU A 11 2.24 -3.76 -0.05
CA LEU A 11 1.00 -3.55 -0.79
C LEU A 11 0.82 -2.06 -1.11
N ILE A 12 0.55 -1.71 -2.37
CA ILE A 12 0.17 -0.36 -2.79
C ILE A 12 -1.35 -0.32 -2.95
N ASN A 13 -2.03 0.48 -2.13
CA ASN A 13 -3.48 0.59 -2.14
C ASN A 13 -3.93 1.87 -2.86
N THR A 14 -4.51 1.70 -4.05
CA THR A 14 -4.97 2.76 -4.95
C THR A 14 -6.48 3.01 -4.89
N VAL A 15 -7.21 2.34 -3.99
CA VAL A 15 -8.68 2.38 -3.98
C VAL A 15 -9.19 3.67 -3.31
N SER A 16 -9.88 4.51 -4.09
CA SER A 16 -10.49 5.78 -3.63
C SER A 16 -11.98 5.67 -3.25
N ALA A 17 -12.47 4.46 -3.01
CA ALA A 17 -13.82 4.17 -2.53
C ALA A 17 -13.76 3.41 -1.20
N ARG A 18 -14.89 3.27 -0.51
CA ARG A 18 -14.96 2.46 0.73
C ARG A 18 -14.59 1.00 0.44
N HIS A 19 -13.68 0.44 1.23
CA HIS A 19 -13.24 -0.95 1.13
C HIS A 19 -12.73 -1.47 2.48
N ASP A 20 -12.64 -2.80 2.62
CA ASP A 20 -12.20 -3.46 3.85
C ASP A 20 -10.67 -3.56 3.92
N LEU A 21 -10.06 -2.77 4.82
CA LEU A 21 -8.62 -2.84 5.06
C LEU A 21 -8.18 -4.14 5.75
N ALA A 22 -9.03 -4.79 6.53
CA ALA A 22 -8.66 -6.04 7.21
C ALA A 22 -8.38 -7.15 6.21
N ALA A 23 -9.21 -7.25 5.16
CA ALA A 23 -8.99 -8.19 4.06
C ALA A 23 -7.65 -7.96 3.35
N LEU A 24 -7.26 -6.69 3.12
CA LEU A 24 -5.99 -6.35 2.47
C LEU A 24 -4.78 -6.61 3.38
N LEU A 25 -4.87 -6.20 4.66
CA LEU A 25 -3.79 -6.41 5.64
C LEU A 25 -3.53 -7.89 5.93
N ASN A 26 -4.52 -8.76 5.71
CA ASN A 26 -4.32 -10.21 5.81
C ASN A 26 -3.37 -10.77 4.73
N LEU A 27 -3.20 -10.06 3.60
CA LEU A 27 -2.27 -10.47 2.55
C LEU A 27 -0.80 -10.21 2.91
N LEU A 28 -0.54 -9.16 3.70
CA LEU A 28 0.82 -8.82 4.11
C LEU A 28 1.40 -9.92 4.99
N LYS A 29 2.71 -10.14 4.96
CA LYS A 29 3.51 -10.91 5.95
C LYS A 29 3.61 -10.15 7.28
N THR A 30 4.17 -10.82 8.29
CA THR A 30 4.65 -10.13 9.49
C THR A 30 5.70 -9.08 9.10
N ASP A 31 5.64 -7.89 9.70
CA ASP A 31 6.44 -6.71 9.35
C ASP A 31 6.16 -6.13 7.95
N GLY A 32 5.09 -6.57 7.28
CA GLY A 32 4.70 -6.05 5.97
C GLY A 32 4.16 -4.62 6.01
N THR A 33 4.24 -3.93 4.87
CA THR A 33 3.85 -2.51 4.76
C THR A 33 2.78 -2.28 3.68
N MET A 34 1.68 -1.63 4.05
CA MET A 34 0.72 -1.08 3.11
C MET A 34 0.96 0.42 2.92
N VAL A 35 1.06 0.86 1.66
CA VAL A 35 1.16 2.27 1.26
C VAL A 35 -0.17 2.69 0.63
N CYS A 36 -0.87 3.60 1.29
CA CYS A 36 -2.12 4.19 0.80
C CYS A 36 -1.81 5.37 -0.12
N VAL A 37 -2.25 5.26 -1.37
CA VAL A 37 -2.24 6.35 -2.36
C VAL A 37 -3.66 6.70 -2.84
N GLY A 38 -4.65 5.85 -2.58
CA GLY A 38 -6.07 6.15 -2.73
C GLY A 38 -6.61 7.03 -1.60
N ALA A 39 -7.61 7.85 -1.89
CA ALA A 39 -8.21 8.81 -0.96
C ALA A 39 -9.74 8.65 -0.89
N PRO A 40 -10.25 7.66 -0.13
CA PRO A 40 -11.69 7.52 0.09
C PRO A 40 -12.24 8.68 0.95
N ALA A 41 -13.49 9.07 0.70
CA ALA A 41 -14.15 10.15 1.44
C ALA A 41 -14.43 9.78 2.91
N GLU A 42 -14.69 8.50 3.19
CA GLU A 42 -14.91 7.98 4.53
C GLU A 42 -13.59 7.52 5.16
N PRO A 43 -13.30 7.85 6.43
CA PRO A 43 -12.16 7.31 7.13
C PRO A 43 -12.20 5.78 7.20
N PRO A 44 -11.09 5.08 6.91
CA PRO A 44 -11.09 3.63 6.97
C PRO A 44 -11.14 3.13 8.41
N THR A 45 -11.76 1.96 8.61
CA THR A 45 -11.68 1.24 9.89
C THR A 45 -10.36 0.48 9.97
N MET A 46 -9.61 0.66 11.08
CA MET A 46 -8.30 0.06 11.24
C MET A 46 -8.34 -1.19 12.14
N PRO A 47 -7.91 -2.37 11.68
CA PRO A 47 -7.92 -3.59 12.48
C PRO A 47 -6.69 -3.66 13.42
N THR A 48 -6.68 -2.82 14.45
CA THR A 48 -5.53 -2.60 15.34
C THR A 48 -4.93 -3.89 15.91
N PHE A 49 -5.75 -4.84 16.36
CA PHE A 49 -5.25 -6.09 16.94
C PHE A 49 -4.47 -6.94 15.93
N ALA A 50 -4.98 -7.07 14.70
CA ALA A 50 -4.30 -7.79 13.63
C ALA A 50 -2.97 -7.12 13.24
N MET A 51 -2.94 -5.78 13.27
CA MET A 51 -1.71 -5.02 13.03
C MET A 51 -0.68 -5.22 14.13
N LEU A 52 -1.09 -5.23 15.40
CA LEU A 52 -0.19 -5.45 16.55
C LEU A 52 0.42 -6.85 16.51
N LEU A 53 -0.40 -7.89 16.29
CA LEU A 53 0.07 -9.28 16.24
C LEU A 53 1.16 -9.51 15.19
N ARG A 54 1.09 -8.78 14.07
CA ARG A 54 1.94 -9.00 12.90
C ARG A 54 2.87 -7.82 12.61
N ARG A 55 2.90 -6.81 13.49
CA ARG A 55 3.73 -5.59 13.36
C ARG A 55 3.58 -4.91 12.00
N LEU A 56 2.35 -4.85 11.50
CA LEU A 56 2.06 -4.28 10.19
C LEU A 56 2.23 -2.76 10.20
N ARG A 57 2.69 -2.22 9.08
CA ARG A 57 2.79 -0.78 8.86
C ARG A 57 1.74 -0.34 7.85
N VAL A 58 1.04 0.75 8.15
CA VAL A 58 0.16 1.44 7.20
C VAL A 58 0.66 2.87 7.10
N THR A 59 1.04 3.29 5.90
CA THR A 59 1.58 4.62 5.61
C THR A 59 0.87 5.24 4.43
N GLY A 60 1.00 6.55 4.25
CA GLY A 60 0.43 7.29 3.12
C GLY A 60 1.51 7.92 2.24
N SER A 61 1.21 8.07 0.95
CA SER A 61 1.98 8.91 0.02
C SER A 61 1.03 9.56 -0.97
N LEU A 62 1.19 10.87 -1.20
CA LEU A 62 0.32 11.62 -2.10
C LEU A 62 0.98 11.89 -3.45
N ILE A 63 2.24 12.33 -3.43
CA ILE A 63 3.02 12.68 -4.62
C ILE A 63 4.52 12.60 -4.30
N GLY A 64 5.36 12.49 -5.33
CA GLY A 64 6.82 12.62 -5.22
C GLY A 64 7.31 14.07 -5.37
N GLY A 65 8.50 14.35 -4.87
CA GLY A 65 9.17 15.63 -5.10
C GLY A 65 9.63 15.81 -6.56
N ILE A 66 10.03 17.02 -6.95
CA ILE A 66 10.51 17.31 -8.32
C ILE A 66 11.70 16.40 -8.71
N LYS A 67 12.67 16.25 -7.81
CA LYS A 67 13.85 15.40 -8.04
C LYS A 67 13.46 13.93 -8.23
N GLU A 68 12.62 13.40 -7.35
CA GLU A 68 12.13 12.01 -7.42
C GLU A 68 11.29 11.77 -8.68
N THR A 69 10.50 12.77 -9.10
CA THR A 69 9.73 12.70 -10.34
C THR A 69 10.65 12.61 -11.55
N GLN A 70 11.76 13.38 -11.58
CA GLN A 70 12.74 13.25 -12.66
C GLN A 70 13.39 11.87 -12.66
N GLU A 71 13.81 11.37 -11.50
CA GLU A 71 14.39 10.02 -11.38
C GLU A 71 13.41 8.92 -11.86
N MET A 72 12.12 9.07 -11.57
CA MET A 72 11.06 8.17 -12.05
C MET A 72 10.91 8.22 -13.57
N LEU A 73 10.88 9.41 -14.17
CA LEU A 73 10.78 9.56 -15.63
C LEU A 73 12.01 8.97 -16.35
N ASP A 74 13.21 9.21 -15.81
CA ASP A 74 14.45 8.65 -16.35
C ASP A 74 14.44 7.13 -16.29
N TYR A 75 14.00 6.54 -15.17
CA TYR A 75 13.84 5.10 -15.01
C TYR A 75 12.82 4.52 -16.00
N CYS A 76 11.66 5.16 -16.14
CA CYS A 76 10.63 4.74 -17.08
C CYS A 76 11.15 4.74 -18.52
N ALA A 77 11.90 5.79 -18.92
CA ALA A 77 12.52 5.87 -20.23
C ALA A 77 13.58 4.77 -20.46
N GLU A 78 14.43 4.47 -19.46
CA GLU A 78 15.42 3.39 -19.55
C GLU A 78 14.77 2.01 -19.68
N LYS A 79 13.63 1.79 -19.01
CA LYS A 79 12.95 0.50 -18.94
C LYS A 79 11.82 0.31 -19.96
N GLY A 80 11.49 1.34 -20.74
CA GLY A 80 10.38 1.30 -21.71
C GLY A 80 9.01 1.19 -21.04
N ILE A 81 8.82 1.89 -19.92
CA ILE A 81 7.54 1.99 -19.20
C ILE A 81 6.87 3.29 -19.64
N GLU A 82 5.64 3.19 -20.16
CA GLU A 82 4.81 4.30 -20.64
C GLU A 82 3.56 4.52 -19.77
#